data_AF-A0A699RHH8-F1
#
_entry.id   AF-A0A699RHH8-F1
#
_cell.length_a   1.000
_cell.length_b   1.000
_cell.length_c   1.000
_cell.angle_alpha   90.00
_cell.angle_beta   90.00
_cell.angle_gamma   90.00
#
_symmetry.space_group_name_H-M   'P 1'
#
loop_
_entity.id
_entity.type
_entity.pdbx_description
1 polymer ?
#
loop_
_entity_poly.entity_id
_entity_poly.type
_entity_poly.pdbx_seq_one_letter_code
_entity_poly.pdbx_strand_id
1 'polypeptide(L)'
;DLFNTNVAFLLKIKEHIKEDKNRALKRLNETPADRAAKRQKLDEEVEELKSHLQIVPNEDDDVYTKATPLAQKVPVVDYQITELNNKRYYKIIRANDTHNCM
;
A
#
# COMPACT_ATOMS: atom_id res chain seq x y z
N ASP A 1 2.70 -16.11 36.12
CA ASP A 1 1.28 -15.69 36.11
C ASP A 1 0.88 -14.98 34.84
N LEU A 2 -0.04 -15.60 34.10
CA LEU A 2 -0.67 -15.02 32.90
C LEU A 2 -1.38 -13.69 33.21
N PHE A 3 -1.93 -13.58 34.42
CA PHE A 3 -2.60 -12.37 34.91
C PHE A 3 -1.68 -11.15 34.94
N ASN A 4 -0.48 -11.28 35.52
CA ASN A 4 0.47 -10.17 35.60
C ASN A 4 1.00 -9.73 34.23
N THR A 5 1.19 -10.70 33.32
CA THR A 5 1.62 -10.43 31.93
C THR A 5 0.58 -9.63 31.16
N ASN A 6 -0.71 -9.97 31.31
CA ASN A 6 -1.81 -9.25 30.68
C ASN A 6 -1.94 -7.82 31.23
N VAL A 7 -1.78 -7.62 32.54
CA VAL A 7 -1.78 -6.29 33.16
C VAL A 7 -0.64 -5.42 32.63
N ALA A 8 0.57 -5.97 32.51
CA ALA A 8 1.72 -5.26 31.94
C ALA A 8 1.49 -4.87 30.47
N PHE A 9 0.89 -5.76 29.68
CA PHE A 9 0.57 -5.48 28.27
C PHE A 9 -0.46 -4.35 28.12
N LEU A 10 -1.52 -4.35 28.94
CA LEU A 10 -2.53 -3.29 28.94
C LEU A 10 -1.95 -1.93 29.33
N LEU A 11 -1.04 -1.89 30.31
CA LEU A 11 -0.34 -0.67 30.70
C LEU A 11 0.50 -0.12 29.54
N LYS A 12 1.23 -0.99 28.84
CA LYS A 12 2.04 -0.61 27.67
C LYS A 12 1.19 -0.03 26.53
N ILE A 13 0.03 -0.62 26.24
CA ILE A 13 -0.90 -0.08 25.23
C ILE A 13 -1.40 1.30 25.65
N LYS A 14 -1.77 1.48 26.92
CA LYS A 14 -2.26 2.76 27.43
C LYS A 14 -1.23 3.87 27.32
N GLU A 15 0.04 3.57 27.62
CA GLU A 15 1.15 4.50 27.45
C GLU A 15 1.34 4.86 25.97
N HIS A 16 1.37 3.87 25.08
CA HIS A 16 1.53 4.10 23.65
C HIS A 16 0.42 4.98 23.07
N ILE A 17 -0.84 4.72 23.43
CA ILE A 17 -1.99 5.56 23.01
C ILE A 17 -1.83 6.99 23.52
N LYS A 18 -1.34 7.19 24.76
CA LYS A 18 -1.10 8.52 25.33
C LYS A 18 0.00 9.26 24.59
N GLU A 19 1.10 8.58 24.28
CA GLU A 19 2.21 9.14 23.50
C GLU A 19 1.78 9.54 22.10
N ASP A 20 1.02 8.68 21.41
CA ASP A 20 0.53 8.95 20.06
C ASP A 20 -0.44 10.13 20.04
N LYS A 21 -1.33 10.24 21.04
CA LYS A 21 -2.21 11.41 21.21
C LYS A 21 -1.39 12.69 21.41
N ASN A 22 -0.36 12.66 22.24
CA ASN A 22 0.51 13.82 22.47
C ASN A 22 1.27 14.23 21.20
N ARG A 23 1.73 13.26 20.41
CA ARG A 23 2.38 13.50 19.11
C ARG A 23 1.42 14.13 18.10
N ALA A 24 0.19 13.62 18.01
CA ALA A 24 -0.84 14.17 17.13
C ALA A 24 -1.21 15.60 17.53
N LEU A 25 -1.38 15.87 18.83
CA LEU A 25 -1.62 17.23 19.34
C LEU A 25 -0.46 18.17 19.02
N LYS A 26 0.80 17.72 19.18
CA LYS A 26 1.97 18.50 18.80
C LYS A 26 1.94 18.90 17.33
N ARG A 27 1.64 17.97 16.42
CA ARG A 27 1.51 18.23 14.97
C ARG A 27 0.35 19.18 14.64
N LEU A 28 -0.75 19.09 15.39
CA LEU A 28 -1.92 19.95 15.19
C LEU A 28 -1.64 21.39 15.64
N ASN A 29 -0.90 21.56 16.74
CA ASN A 29 -0.46 22.85 17.26
C ASN A 29 0.74 23.44 16.50
N GLU A 30 1.29 22.73 15.49
CA GLU A 30 2.32 23.32 14.62
C GLU A 30 1.76 24.53 13.89
N THR A 31 2.50 25.63 13.97
CA THR A 31 2.08 26.88 13.36
C THR A 31 2.17 26.78 11.83
N PRO A 32 1.40 27.58 11.08
CA PRO A 32 1.55 27.68 9.62
C PRO A 32 2.98 27.98 9.18
N ALA A 33 3.73 28.76 9.97
CA ALA A 33 5.13 29.09 9.73
C ALA A 33 6.05 27.85 9.83
N ASP A 34 5.88 27.01 10.86
CA ASP A 34 6.65 25.77 11.01
C ASP A 34 6.37 24.79 9.88
N ARG A 35 5.10 24.71 9.43
CA ARG A 35 4.70 23.88 8.29
C ARG A 35 5.29 24.39 6.99
N ALA A 36 5.32 25.71 6.78
CA ALA A 36 5.95 26.33 5.62
C ALA A 36 7.46 26.08 5.58
N ALA A 37 8.16 26.24 6.71
CA ALA A 37 9.59 25.98 6.81
C ALA A 37 9.94 24.51 6.51
N LYS A 38 9.14 23.55 7.02
CA LYS A 38 9.33 22.12 6.71
C LYS A 38 9.09 21.80 5.24
N ARG A 39 8.10 22.43 4.61
CA ARG A 39 7.82 22.26 3.17
C ARG A 39 8.96 22.80 2.31
N GLN A 40 9.46 24.00 2.61
CA GLN A 40 10.61 24.58 1.91
C GLN A 40 11.83 23.68 1.97
N LYS A 41 12.12 23.09 3.14
CA LYS A 41 13.22 22.14 3.28
C LYS A 41 13.02 20.87 2.44
N LEU A 42 11.79 20.34 2.39
CA LEU A 42 11.48 19.18 1.54
C LEU A 42 11.58 19.51 0.04
N ASP A 43 11.15 20.70 -0.37
CA ASP A 43 11.25 21.15 -1.77
C ASP A 43 12.72 21.27 -2.20
N GLU A 44 13.60 21.75 -1.30
CA GLU A 44 15.05 21.82 -1.54
C GLU A 44 15.68 20.41 -1.66
N GLU A 45 15.34 19.47 -0.78
CA GLU A 45 15.78 18.06 -0.86
C GLU A 45 15.29 17.37 -2.14
N VAL A 46 14.08 17.70 -2.61
CA VAL A 46 13.52 17.17 -3.87
C VAL A 46 14.27 17.72 -5.08
N GLU A 47 14.55 19.03 -5.13
CA GLU A 47 15.33 19.62 -6.22
C GLU A 47 16.77 19.10 -6.23
N GLU A 48 17.38 18.94 -5.06
CA GLU A 48 18.70 18.29 -4.94
C GLU A 48 18.65 16.85 -5.47
N LEU A 49 17.66 16.04 -5.07
CA LEU A 49 17.52 14.67 -5.54
C LEU A 49 17.28 14.60 -7.05
N LYS A 50 16.49 15.52 -7.61
CA LYS A 50 16.24 15.65 -9.05
C LYS A 50 17.49 16.08 -9.83
N SER A 51 18.39 16.85 -9.20
CA SER A 51 19.69 17.17 -9.81
C SER A 51 20.63 15.95 -9.85
N HIS A 52 20.59 15.10 -8.82
CA HIS A 52 21.37 13.86 -8.75
C HIS A 52 20.81 12.76 -9.65
N LEU A 53 19.50 12.71 -9.80
CA LEU A 53 18.80 11.78 -10.66
C LEU A 53 18.54 12.50 -11.98
N GLN A 54 19.49 12.46 -12.91
CA GLN A 54 19.37 13.01 -14.26
C GLN A 54 18.22 12.33 -15.02
N ILE A 55 16.97 12.65 -14.67
CA ILE A 55 15.76 12.19 -15.36
C ILE A 55 15.70 13.01 -16.64
N VAL A 56 16.29 12.47 -17.70
CA VAL A 56 16.02 12.91 -19.07
C VAL A 56 14.55 12.54 -19.34
N PRO A 57 13.64 13.51 -19.57
CA PRO A 57 12.33 13.17 -20.09
C PRO A 57 12.53 12.56 -21.48
N ASN A 58 12.37 11.24 -21.59
CA ASN A 58 12.33 10.58 -22.88
C ASN A 58 10.94 10.83 -23.46
N GLU A 59 10.83 11.76 -24.42
CA GLU A 59 9.57 12.07 -25.10
C GLU A 59 9.12 10.95 -26.08
N ASP A 60 9.95 9.92 -26.27
CA ASP A 60 9.74 8.83 -27.26
C ASP A 60 9.35 7.47 -26.64
N ASP A 61 8.78 7.45 -25.43
CA ASP A 61 8.37 6.19 -24.78
C ASP A 61 6.92 5.76 -25.13
N ASP A 62 6.47 6.11 -26.33
CA ASP A 62 5.41 5.40 -27.04
C ASP A 62 6.00 4.18 -27.79
N VAL A 63 6.79 3.37 -27.07
CA VAL A 63 7.12 2.01 -27.51
C VAL A 63 5.82 1.23 -27.55
N TYR A 64 5.22 1.18 -28.74
CA TYR A 64 4.15 0.26 -29.12
C TYR A 64 4.69 -1.17 -28.97
N THR A 65 4.68 -1.66 -27.73
CA THR A 65 4.91 -3.07 -27.44
C THR A 65 3.68 -3.80 -27.94
N LYS A 66 3.69 -4.13 -29.24
CA LYS A 66 2.81 -5.14 -29.80
C LYS A 66 3.19 -6.44 -29.10
N ALA A 67 2.51 -6.71 -27.98
CA ALA A 67 2.66 -7.95 -27.26
C ALA A 67 2.32 -9.08 -28.22
N THR A 68 3.32 -9.83 -28.66
CA THR A 68 3.10 -11.18 -29.15
C THR A 68 2.58 -11.92 -27.93
N PRO A 69 1.32 -12.39 -27.90
CA PRO A 69 0.83 -13.15 -26.76
C PRO A 69 1.60 -14.47 -26.79
N LEU A 70 2.73 -14.52 -26.06
CA LEU A 70 3.30 -15.76 -25.56
C LEU A 70 2.15 -16.46 -24.88
N ALA A 71 1.67 -17.54 -25.47
CA ALA A 71 0.50 -18.28 -25.02
C ALA A 71 0.68 -18.75 -23.57
N GLN A 72 0.42 -17.86 -22.61
CA GLN A 72 0.28 -18.19 -21.21
C GLN A 72 -1.06 -18.90 -21.13
N LYS A 73 -1.00 -20.20 -20.84
CA LYS A 73 -2.14 -21.00 -20.45
C LYS A 73 -2.64 -20.45 -19.11
N VAL A 74 -3.49 -19.43 -19.14
CA VAL A 74 -4.17 -18.96 -17.94
C VAL A 74 -5.40 -19.83 -17.77
N PRO A 75 -5.45 -20.73 -16.78
CA PRO A 75 -6.64 -21.53 -16.53
C PRO A 75 -7.77 -20.58 -16.14
N VAL A 76 -8.87 -20.62 -16.90
CA VAL A 76 -10.08 -19.87 -16.57
C VAL A 76 -10.87 -20.71 -15.56
N VAL A 77 -11.05 -20.14 -14.36
CA VAL A 77 -11.72 -20.81 -13.24
C VAL A 77 -13.01 -20.06 -12.90
N ASP A 78 -14.15 -20.75 -12.99
CA ASP A 78 -15.44 -20.25 -12.56
C ASP A 78 -15.60 -20.47 -11.05
N TYR A 79 -15.94 -19.43 -10.30
CA TYR A 79 -16.14 -19.48 -8.86
C TYR A 79 -17.53 -18.99 -8.43
N GLN A 80 -18.08 -19.60 -7.38
CA GLN A 80 -19.25 -19.11 -6.67
C GLN A 80 -18.79 -18.37 -5.42
N ILE A 81 -19.28 -17.13 -5.23
CA ILE A 81 -19.10 -16.39 -3.99
C ILE A 81 -20.35 -16.59 -3.14
N THR A 82 -20.18 -17.09 -1.92
CA THR A 82 -21.25 -17.23 -0.93
C THR A 82 -20.90 -16.45 0.33
N GLU A 83 -21.86 -15.75 0.92
CA GLU A 83 -21.67 -15.03 2.18
C GLU A 83 -22.37 -15.77 3.33
N LEU A 84 -21.60 -16.10 4.37
CA LEU A 84 -22.11 -16.74 5.58
C LEU A 84 -21.48 -16.05 6.80
N ASN A 85 -22.31 -15.58 7.74
CA ASN A 85 -21.88 -14.87 8.95
C ASN A 85 -20.95 -13.68 8.65
N ASN A 86 -21.28 -12.86 7.65
CA ASN A 86 -20.49 -11.72 7.16
C ASN A 86 -19.07 -12.08 6.68
N LYS A 87 -18.85 -13.34 6.29
CA LYS A 87 -17.61 -13.81 5.64
C LYS A 87 -17.93 -14.35 4.25
N ARG A 88 -17.12 -13.94 3.25
CA ARG A 88 -17.20 -14.45 1.87
C ARG A 88 -16.38 -15.73 1.72
N TYR A 89 -17.00 -16.75 1.13
CA TYR A 89 -16.40 -18.02 0.79
C TYR A 89 -16.40 -18.18 -0.73
N TYR A 90 -15.26 -18.62 -1.28
CA TYR A 90 -15.07 -18.85 -2.70
C TYR A 90 -15.08 -20.36 -2.95
N LYS A 91 -16.00 -20.83 -3.78
CA LYS A 91 -16.06 -22.23 -4.21
C LYS A 91 -15.81 -22.31 -5.71
N ILE A 92 -14.74 -22.98 -6.11
CA ILE A 92 -14.46 -23.25 -7.52
C ILE A 92 -15.54 -24.21 -8.04
N ILE A 93 -16.30 -23.79 -9.06
CA ILE A 93 -17.37 -24.58 -9.66
C ILE A 93 -16.81 -25.38 -10.84
N ARG A 94 -15.93 -24.75 -11.64
CA ARG A 94 -15.28 -25.36 -12.80
C ARG A 94 -13.90 -24.77 -12.99
N ALA A 95 -12.94 -25.61 -13.32
CA ALA A 95 -11.66 -25.19 -13.87
C ALA A 95 -11.60 -25.74 -15.30
N ASN A 96 -11.62 -24.87 -16.31
CA ASN A 96 -11.48 -25.30 -17.70
C ASN A 96 -9.98 -25.30 -18.05
N ASP A 97 -9.41 -26.48 -18.27
CA ASP A 97 -8.00 -26.67 -18.64
C ASP A 97 -7.71 -26.46 -20.13
N THR A 98 -8.64 -25.92 -20.92
CA THR A 98 -8.56 -25.97 -22.38
C THR A 98 -8.80 -24.62 -23.04
N HIS A 99 -7.71 -24.09 -23.60
CA HIS A 99 -7.74 -23.38 -24.87
C HIS A 99 -7.02 -24.24 -25.90
N ASN A 100 -7.80 -24.97 -26.70
CA ASN A 100 -7.39 -25.39 -28.03
C ASN A 100 -7.59 -24.15 -28.91
N CYS A 101 -6.52 -23.42 -29.19
CA CYS A 101 -6.53 -22.34 -30.17
C CYS A 101 -5.71 -22.80 -31.36
N MET A 102 -6.40 -23.04 -32.47
CA MET A 102 -5.85 -23.16 -33.82
C MET A 102 -5.52 -21.77 -34.35
#